data_AF-A0AAW0WJ72-F1
#
_entry.id   AF-A0AAW0WJ72-F1
#
_cell.length_a   1.000
_cell.length_b   1.000
_cell.length_c   1.000
_cell.angle_alpha   90.00
_cell.angle_beta   90.00
_cell.angle_gamma   90.00
#
_symmetry.space_group_name_H-M   'P 1'
#
loop_
_entity.id
_entity.type
_entity.pdbx_description
1 polymer ?
#
loop_
_entity_poly.entity_id
_entity_poly.type
_entity_poly.pdbx_seq_one_letter_code
_entity_poly.pdbx_strand_id
1 'polypeptide(L)'
;MFKVQSDYESSLKHFQSALIDAGPASFSKLEIQFHVAHLYELQNKHRAAREAYENLLKEPDLPNHLRADIQRQLGWMYHTVESLGEKSYRELTAVQYLQKSIEADPKSGQSLYLLGRCYSALGKVHDAFIAYRNSVDKCEGNADTWCSIGVLYQQQNQPIDALQAYICAVQYDKGHTAAWTNLGILYETCNQPRDALACYMNATRGSNKPVNPNLAPRIKFLQQQLANAPMPSAVNKPRQLLSIEEAWNLPVTTDMSNRQQGQSQGQQVSGQQRSIAAGASNFQKYGQQFGPAGSAGPPPPYPASGNDAKRFKPDLAGDQQRPHFYLNQ
;
A
#
# COMPACT_ATOMS: atom_id res chain seq x y z
N MET A 1 -16.65 13.09 18.74
CA MET A 1 -15.77 14.15 18.21
C MET A 1 -14.35 14.17 18.79
N PHE A 2 -13.91 13.21 19.63
CA PHE A 2 -12.54 13.23 20.20
C PHE A 2 -11.44 12.56 19.35
N LYS A 3 -11.79 11.54 18.53
CA LYS A 3 -10.86 10.94 17.55
C LYS A 3 -10.31 11.95 16.53
N VAL A 4 -11.06 13.02 16.26
CA VAL A 4 -10.69 14.07 15.30
C VAL A 4 -9.69 15.07 15.92
N GLN A 5 -9.62 15.15 17.25
CA GLN A 5 -8.73 16.08 17.98
C GLN A 5 -7.42 15.40 18.46
N SER A 6 -7.17 14.15 18.05
CA SER A 6 -6.02 13.34 18.50
C SER A 6 -5.92 13.12 20.01
N ASP A 7 -6.99 13.38 20.78
CA ASP A 7 -7.07 13.04 22.20
C ASP A 7 -7.57 11.60 22.37
N TYR A 8 -6.63 10.66 22.26
CA TYR A 8 -6.91 9.22 22.34
C TYR A 8 -7.24 8.76 23.77
N GLU A 9 -6.72 9.44 24.80
CA GLU A 9 -6.95 9.06 26.19
C GLU A 9 -8.36 9.40 26.65
N SER A 10 -8.84 10.61 26.35
CA SER A 10 -10.22 10.99 26.64
C SER A 10 -11.19 10.16 25.80
N SER A 11 -10.86 9.89 24.53
CA SER A 11 -11.69 9.02 23.70
C SER A 11 -11.82 7.61 24.29
N LEU A 12 -10.75 7.06 24.84
CA LEU A 12 -10.75 5.73 25.45
C LEU A 12 -11.61 5.70 26.72
N LYS A 13 -11.50 6.72 27.59
CA LYS A 13 -12.36 6.86 28.78
C LYS A 13 -13.84 6.89 28.40
N HIS A 14 -14.21 7.66 27.39
CA HIS A 14 -15.60 7.73 26.93
C HIS A 14 -16.11 6.39 26.40
N PHE A 15 -15.32 5.66 25.62
CA PHE A 15 -15.73 4.32 25.15
C PHE A 15 -15.82 3.31 26.29
N GLN A 16 -14.94 3.39 27.30
CA GLN A 16 -15.02 2.54 28.50
C GLN A 16 -16.26 2.84 29.32
N SER A 17 -16.61 4.12 29.52
CA SER A 17 -17.86 4.51 30.18
C SER A 17 -19.09 4.03 29.40
N ALA A 18 -19.09 4.16 28.07
CA ALA A 18 -20.17 3.68 27.22
C ALA A 18 -20.33 2.15 27.22
N LEU A 19 -19.29 1.40 27.59
CA LEU A 19 -19.35 -0.06 27.71
C LEU A 19 -19.97 -0.52 29.05
N ILE A 20 -19.91 0.35 30.06
CA ILE A 20 -20.51 0.13 31.39
C ILE A 20 -21.97 0.60 31.41
N ASP A 21 -22.27 1.67 30.67
CA ASP A 21 -23.63 2.20 30.57
C ASP A 21 -24.55 1.24 29.82
N ALA A 22 -25.75 1.01 30.38
CA ALA A 22 -26.78 0.14 29.82
C ALA A 22 -27.81 0.92 28.96
N GLY A 23 -27.57 2.22 28.74
CA GLY A 23 -28.41 3.08 27.92
C GLY A 23 -28.42 2.69 26.42
N PRO A 24 -29.41 3.20 25.66
CA PRO A 24 -29.46 2.98 24.21
C PRO A 24 -28.30 3.70 23.53
N ALA A 25 -27.26 2.94 23.15
CA ALA A 25 -26.08 3.44 22.45
C ALA A 25 -26.25 3.32 20.93
N SER A 26 -25.71 4.28 20.17
CA SER A 26 -25.67 4.23 18.70
C SER A 26 -24.79 3.10 18.16
N PHE A 27 -23.86 2.59 18.98
CA PHE A 27 -23.00 1.46 18.67
C PHE A 27 -23.33 0.30 19.60
N SER A 28 -23.33 -0.91 19.04
CA SER A 28 -23.36 -2.14 19.83
C SER A 28 -22.12 -2.25 20.71
N LYS A 29 -22.23 -3.05 21.78
CA LYS A 29 -21.10 -3.30 22.69
C LYS A 29 -19.87 -3.84 21.95
N LEU A 30 -20.06 -4.68 20.94
CA LEU A 30 -18.97 -5.25 20.13
C LEU A 30 -18.30 -4.19 19.25
N GLU A 31 -19.06 -3.27 18.66
CA GLU A 31 -18.51 -2.14 17.88
C GLU A 31 -17.74 -1.16 18.77
N ILE A 32 -18.23 -0.91 19.99
CA ILE A 32 -17.49 -0.10 20.98
C ILE A 32 -16.15 -0.76 21.31
N GLN A 33 -16.14 -2.07 21.58
CA GLN A 33 -14.90 -2.82 21.86
C GLN A 33 -13.94 -2.79 20.66
N PHE A 34 -14.45 -2.91 19.43
CA PHE A 34 -13.64 -2.75 18.21
C PHE A 34 -13.00 -1.36 18.14
N HIS A 35 -13.75 -0.30 18.46
CA HIS A 35 -13.21 1.05 18.50
C HIS A 35 -12.18 1.26 19.60
N VAL A 36 -12.32 0.60 20.76
CA VAL A 36 -11.30 0.59 21.82
C VAL A 36 -10.03 -0.12 21.34
N ALA A 37 -10.14 -1.26 20.68
CA ALA A 37 -8.99 -1.98 20.10
C ALA A 37 -8.25 -1.09 19.08
N HIS A 38 -8.98 -0.39 18.23
CA HIS A 38 -8.40 0.56 17.28
C HIS A 38 -7.74 1.77 17.94
N LEU A 39 -8.23 2.22 19.10
CA LEU A 39 -7.52 3.26 19.86
C LEU A 39 -6.20 2.76 20.45
N TYR A 40 -6.11 1.49 20.87
CA TYR A 40 -4.83 0.91 21.29
C TYR A 40 -3.83 0.87 20.14
N GLU A 41 -4.28 0.58 18.92
CA GLU A 41 -3.46 0.65 17.71
C GLU A 41 -2.91 2.06 17.50
N LEU A 42 -3.78 3.09 17.56
CA LEU A 42 -3.39 4.50 17.40
C LEU A 42 -2.45 5.01 18.50
N GLN A 43 -2.48 4.40 19.68
CA GLN A 43 -1.55 4.68 20.79
C GLN A 43 -0.22 3.90 20.68
N ASN A 44 0.04 3.20 19.57
CA ASN A 44 1.18 2.29 19.37
C ASN A 44 1.26 1.13 20.37
N LYS A 45 0.15 0.81 21.06
CA LYS A 45 0.04 -0.35 21.98
C LYS A 45 -0.32 -1.61 21.18
N HIS A 46 0.53 -1.95 20.21
CA HIS A 46 0.23 -2.98 19.19
C HIS A 46 -0.08 -4.37 19.76
N ARG A 47 0.59 -4.78 20.84
CA ARG A 47 0.30 -6.08 21.51
C ARG A 47 -1.10 -6.10 22.11
N ALA A 48 -1.47 -5.05 22.85
CA ALA A 48 -2.80 -4.94 23.45
C ALA A 48 -3.91 -4.82 22.39
N ALA A 49 -3.64 -4.08 21.30
CA ALA A 49 -4.56 -3.97 20.16
C ALA A 49 -4.80 -5.35 19.52
N ARG A 50 -3.73 -6.12 19.25
CA ARG A 50 -3.81 -7.47 18.70
C ARG A 50 -4.66 -8.38 19.58
N GLU A 51 -4.35 -8.44 20.87
CA GLU A 51 -5.07 -9.30 21.82
C GLU A 51 -6.56 -8.91 21.92
N ALA A 52 -6.87 -7.61 21.91
CA ALA A 52 -8.25 -7.13 21.91
C ALA A 52 -9.01 -7.56 20.64
N TYR A 53 -8.39 -7.43 19.46
CA TYR A 53 -8.98 -7.89 18.20
C TYR A 53 -9.17 -9.42 18.16
N GLU A 54 -8.17 -10.19 18.60
CA GLU A 54 -8.27 -11.65 18.65
C GLU A 54 -9.33 -12.13 19.63
N ASN A 55 -9.52 -11.43 20.75
CA ASN A 55 -10.58 -11.74 21.69
C ASN A 55 -11.96 -11.45 21.10
N LEU A 56 -12.14 -10.34 20.37
CA LEU A 56 -13.38 -10.04 19.67
C LEU A 56 -13.76 -11.10 18.63
N LEU A 57 -12.77 -11.67 17.94
CA LEU A 57 -13.02 -12.74 16.96
C LEU A 57 -13.49 -14.06 17.58
N LYS A 58 -13.35 -14.25 18.90
CA LYS A 58 -13.82 -15.45 19.62
C LYS A 58 -15.29 -15.33 20.03
N GLU A 59 -15.88 -14.14 19.99
CA GLU A 59 -17.28 -13.94 20.36
C GLU A 59 -18.21 -14.64 19.35
N PRO A 60 -19.17 -15.46 19.82
CA PRO A 60 -20.01 -16.29 18.94
C PRO A 60 -20.96 -15.45 18.08
N ASP A 61 -21.44 -14.33 18.62
CA ASP A 61 -22.47 -13.47 17.99
C ASP A 61 -21.88 -12.31 17.18
N LEU A 62 -20.63 -12.43 16.71
CA LEU A 62 -19.95 -11.37 15.97
C LEU A 62 -20.55 -11.17 14.57
N PRO A 63 -21.07 -9.97 14.23
CA PRO A 63 -21.58 -9.67 12.90
C PRO A 63 -20.51 -9.84 11.81
N ASN A 64 -20.91 -10.28 10.61
CA ASN A 64 -19.97 -10.53 9.51
C ASN A 64 -19.19 -9.27 9.07
N HIS A 65 -19.84 -8.10 9.01
CA HIS A 65 -19.16 -6.85 8.66
C HIS A 65 -18.08 -6.50 9.69
N LEU A 66 -18.37 -6.65 10.99
CA LEU A 66 -17.43 -6.36 12.06
C LEU A 66 -16.29 -7.39 12.10
N ARG A 67 -16.59 -8.66 11.83
CA ARG A 67 -15.60 -9.72 11.62
C ARG A 67 -14.65 -9.37 10.47
N ALA A 68 -15.20 -8.93 9.34
CA ALA A 68 -14.42 -8.49 8.19
C ALA A 68 -13.51 -7.31 8.54
N ASP A 69 -14.03 -6.31 9.26
CA ASP A 69 -13.27 -5.13 9.69
C ASP A 69 -12.15 -5.49 10.67
N ILE A 70 -12.40 -6.33 11.67
CA ILE A 70 -11.38 -6.77 12.63
C ILE A 70 -10.26 -7.51 11.90
N GLN A 71 -10.62 -8.44 11.01
CA GLN A 71 -9.65 -9.20 10.23
C GLN A 71 -8.86 -8.30 9.28
N ARG A 72 -9.51 -7.31 8.66
CA ARG A 72 -8.85 -6.30 7.82
C ARG A 72 -7.81 -5.51 8.62
N GLN A 73 -8.18 -5.03 9.81
CA GLN A 73 -7.28 -4.27 10.67
C GLN A 73 -6.11 -5.13 11.16
N LEU A 74 -6.36 -6.35 11.65
CA LEU A 74 -5.30 -7.28 12.03
C LEU A 74 -4.34 -7.55 10.87
N GLY A 75 -4.88 -7.85 9.68
CA GLY A 75 -4.06 -8.10 8.50
C GLY A 75 -3.17 -6.91 8.14
N TRP A 76 -3.72 -5.70 8.18
CA TRP A 76 -2.96 -4.47 7.96
C TRP A 76 -1.89 -4.22 9.03
N MET A 77 -2.23 -4.47 10.29
CA MET A 77 -1.31 -4.32 11.41
C MET A 77 -0.14 -5.31 11.30
N TYR A 78 -0.40 -6.57 10.93
CA TYR A 78 0.66 -7.54 10.65
C TYR A 78 1.56 -7.10 9.49
N HIS A 79 1.03 -6.46 8.45
CA HIS A 79 1.85 -5.94 7.35
C HIS A 79 2.74 -4.77 7.77
N THR A 80 2.21 -3.81 8.53
CA THR A 80 2.88 -2.53 8.85
C THR A 80 3.71 -2.54 10.13
N VAL A 81 3.31 -3.30 11.14
CA VAL A 81 3.93 -3.24 12.47
C VAL A 81 5.00 -4.32 12.59
N GLU A 82 6.25 -3.89 12.62
CA GLU A 82 7.41 -4.79 12.71
C GLU A 82 7.49 -5.53 14.05
N SER A 83 7.00 -4.92 15.14
CA SER A 83 7.05 -5.51 16.49
C SER A 83 6.17 -6.74 16.69
N LEU A 84 5.35 -7.13 15.71
CA LEU A 84 4.43 -8.27 15.80
C LEU A 84 5.06 -9.61 15.43
N GLY A 85 6.32 -9.64 14.99
CA GLY A 85 7.07 -10.87 14.73
C GLY A 85 8.02 -10.77 13.54
N GLU A 86 8.61 -11.91 13.19
CA GLU A 86 9.50 -12.01 12.03
C GLU A 86 8.78 -11.69 10.73
N LYS A 87 9.50 -11.06 9.78
CA LYS A 87 8.94 -10.57 8.51
C LYS A 87 8.16 -11.65 7.75
N SER A 88 8.74 -12.82 7.55
CA SER A 88 8.10 -13.91 6.79
C SER A 88 6.81 -14.39 7.44
N TYR A 89 6.78 -14.50 8.77
CA TYR A 89 5.57 -14.87 9.51
C TYR A 89 4.50 -13.78 9.37
N ARG A 90 4.87 -12.52 9.59
CA ARG A 90 3.96 -11.37 9.51
C ARG A 90 3.31 -11.24 8.13
N GLU A 91 4.08 -11.37 7.06
CA GLU A 91 3.54 -11.24 5.69
C GLU A 91 2.55 -12.36 5.36
N LEU A 92 2.84 -13.60 5.77
CA LEU A 92 1.91 -14.73 5.61
C LEU A 92 0.63 -14.54 6.43
N THR A 93 0.77 -14.12 7.69
CA THR A 93 -0.37 -13.88 8.58
C THR A 93 -1.21 -12.70 8.10
N ALA A 94 -0.60 -11.64 7.56
CA ALA A 94 -1.31 -10.51 6.97
C ALA A 94 -2.23 -10.95 5.82
N VAL A 95 -1.70 -11.76 4.89
CA VAL A 95 -2.47 -12.34 3.78
C VAL A 95 -3.62 -13.20 4.29
N GLN A 96 -3.38 -14.07 5.27
CA GLN A 96 -4.43 -14.94 5.83
C GLN A 96 -5.58 -14.15 6.45
N TYR A 97 -5.28 -13.11 7.24
CA TYR A 97 -6.31 -12.27 7.84
C TYR A 97 -7.10 -11.51 6.77
N LEU A 98 -6.43 -10.97 5.75
CA LEU A 98 -7.10 -10.25 4.66
C LEU A 98 -7.97 -11.17 3.79
N GLN A 99 -7.55 -12.41 3.56
CA GLN A 99 -8.38 -13.42 2.89
C GLN A 99 -9.65 -13.72 3.70
N LYS A 100 -9.52 -13.96 5.01
CA LYS A 100 -10.69 -14.16 5.88
C LYS A 100 -11.61 -12.94 5.92
N SER A 101 -11.05 -11.74 5.87
CA SER A 101 -11.82 -10.50 5.81
C SER A 101 -12.71 -10.46 4.55
N ILE A 102 -12.17 -10.85 3.40
CA ILE A 102 -12.91 -10.94 2.13
C ILE A 102 -13.95 -12.07 2.16
N GLU A 103 -13.67 -13.19 2.85
CA GLU A 103 -14.66 -14.25 3.05
C GLU A 103 -15.85 -13.76 3.90
N ALA A 104 -15.57 -12.94 4.92
CA ALA A 104 -16.61 -12.37 5.79
C ALA A 104 -17.40 -11.24 5.10
N ASP A 105 -16.76 -10.42 4.28
CA ASP A 105 -17.39 -9.42 3.42
C ASP A 105 -16.80 -9.38 2.00
N PRO A 106 -17.38 -10.13 1.06
CA PRO A 106 -16.92 -10.19 -0.33
C PRO A 106 -17.09 -8.88 -1.12
N LYS A 107 -17.76 -7.88 -0.56
CA LYS A 107 -17.99 -6.59 -1.21
C LYS A 107 -16.93 -5.56 -0.84
N SER A 108 -16.13 -5.80 0.20
CA SER A 108 -15.08 -4.87 0.64
C SER A 108 -13.93 -4.80 -0.36
N GLY A 109 -13.93 -3.75 -1.18
CA GLY A 109 -12.80 -3.39 -2.05
C GLY A 109 -11.58 -2.90 -1.27
N GLN A 110 -11.75 -2.37 -0.05
CA GLN A 110 -10.66 -1.98 0.82
C GLN A 110 -9.83 -3.20 1.27
N SER A 111 -10.47 -4.30 1.65
CA SER A 111 -9.75 -5.55 1.98
C SER A 111 -8.98 -6.10 0.78
N LEU A 112 -9.57 -6.02 -0.42
CA LEU A 112 -8.90 -6.39 -1.67
C LEU A 112 -7.69 -5.49 -1.97
N TYR A 113 -7.79 -4.18 -1.76
CA TYR A 113 -6.66 -3.27 -1.91
C TYR A 113 -5.52 -3.62 -0.94
N LEU A 114 -5.82 -3.82 0.34
CA LEU A 114 -4.81 -4.18 1.33
C LEU A 114 -4.19 -5.56 1.05
N LEU A 115 -4.98 -6.51 0.53
CA LEU A 115 -4.46 -7.79 0.08
C LEU A 115 -3.49 -7.62 -1.09
N GLY A 116 -3.83 -6.76 -2.07
CA GLY A 116 -2.94 -6.41 -3.17
C GLY A 116 -1.61 -5.82 -2.69
N ARG A 117 -1.65 -4.97 -1.65
CA ARG A 117 -0.43 -4.44 -1.01
C ARG A 117 0.44 -5.52 -0.39
N CYS A 118 -0.18 -6.48 0.29
CA CYS A 118 0.55 -7.61 0.88
C CYS A 118 1.19 -8.48 -0.20
N TYR A 119 0.45 -8.79 -1.28
CA TYR A 119 1.01 -9.54 -2.40
C TYR A 119 2.12 -8.79 -3.14
N SER A 120 1.99 -7.48 -3.29
CA SER A 120 3.03 -6.65 -3.91
C SER A 120 4.33 -6.67 -3.08
N ALA A 121 4.23 -6.55 -1.74
CA ALA A 121 5.38 -6.66 -0.85
C ALA A 121 6.05 -8.06 -0.88
N LEU A 122 5.25 -9.10 -1.11
CA LEU A 122 5.72 -10.48 -1.31
C LEU A 122 6.29 -10.76 -2.72
N GLY A 123 6.28 -9.78 -3.62
CA GLY A 123 6.71 -9.97 -5.02
C GLY A 123 5.73 -10.78 -5.87
N LYS A 124 4.53 -11.09 -5.37
CA LYS A 124 3.46 -11.78 -6.10
C LYS A 124 2.70 -10.80 -6.99
N VAL A 125 3.38 -10.31 -8.04
CA VAL A 125 2.90 -9.23 -8.92
C VAL A 125 1.53 -9.55 -9.55
N HIS A 126 1.32 -10.78 -10.01
CA HIS A 126 0.06 -11.20 -10.63
C HIS A 126 -1.12 -11.18 -9.63
N ASP A 127 -0.93 -11.80 -8.46
CA ASP A 127 -1.96 -11.82 -7.41
C ASP A 127 -2.27 -10.40 -6.90
N ALA A 128 -1.25 -9.55 -6.79
CA ALA A 128 -1.39 -8.15 -6.42
C ALA A 128 -2.25 -7.39 -7.44
N PHE A 129 -2.00 -7.60 -8.74
CA PHE A 129 -2.75 -6.97 -9.80
C PHE A 129 -4.24 -7.37 -9.76
N ILE A 130 -4.54 -8.67 -9.62
CA ILE A 130 -5.92 -9.16 -9.52
C ILE A 130 -6.62 -8.53 -8.30
N ALA A 131 -5.94 -8.49 -7.16
CA ALA A 131 -6.51 -7.93 -5.93
C ALA A 131 -6.81 -6.42 -6.07
N TYR A 132 -5.87 -5.63 -6.61
CA TYR A 132 -6.11 -4.20 -6.86
C TYR A 132 -7.21 -3.95 -7.88
N ARG A 133 -7.26 -4.73 -8.96
CA ARG A 133 -8.32 -4.61 -9.95
C ARG A 133 -9.69 -4.90 -9.34
N ASN A 134 -9.81 -5.99 -8.59
CA ASN A 134 -11.05 -6.32 -7.90
C ASN A 134 -11.46 -5.21 -6.91
N SER A 135 -10.51 -4.54 -6.27
CA SER A 135 -10.79 -3.36 -5.42
C SER A 135 -11.43 -2.21 -6.22
N VAL A 136 -10.90 -1.91 -7.41
CA VAL A 136 -11.48 -0.92 -8.34
C VAL A 136 -12.88 -1.34 -8.78
N ASP A 137 -13.07 -2.61 -9.16
CA ASP A 137 -14.36 -3.15 -9.63
C ASP A 137 -15.45 -3.12 -8.53
N LYS A 138 -15.06 -3.08 -7.25
CA LYS A 138 -15.97 -2.87 -6.11
C LYS A 138 -16.26 -1.40 -5.80
N CYS A 139 -15.82 -0.47 -6.65
CA CYS A 139 -15.97 0.98 -6.47
C CYS A 139 -15.32 1.55 -5.20
N GLU A 140 -14.41 0.82 -4.56
CA GLU A 140 -13.60 1.32 -3.43
C GLU A 140 -12.14 1.58 -3.82
N GLY A 141 -11.84 1.49 -5.13
CA GLY A 141 -10.56 1.93 -5.67
C GLY A 141 -10.38 3.44 -5.49
N ASN A 142 -9.28 3.84 -4.88
CA ASN A 142 -8.91 5.24 -4.69
C ASN A 142 -7.63 5.58 -5.50
N ALA A 143 -7.13 6.80 -5.35
CA ALA A 143 -5.91 7.23 -6.01
C ALA A 143 -4.69 6.37 -5.65
N ASP A 144 -4.57 5.87 -4.40
CA ASP A 144 -3.51 4.95 -4.01
C ASP A 144 -3.61 3.59 -4.73
N THR A 145 -4.82 3.07 -4.93
CA THR A 145 -5.07 1.83 -5.70
C THR A 145 -4.59 1.99 -7.14
N TRP A 146 -5.01 3.06 -7.82
CA TRP A 146 -4.58 3.35 -9.19
C TRP A 146 -3.08 3.58 -9.30
N CYS A 147 -2.48 4.29 -8.33
CA CYS A 147 -1.05 4.46 -8.25
C CYS A 147 -0.32 3.12 -8.10
N SER A 148 -0.84 2.23 -7.26
CA SER A 148 -0.28 0.89 -7.05
C SER A 148 -0.35 0.04 -8.32
N ILE A 149 -1.46 0.10 -9.07
CA ILE A 149 -1.59 -0.57 -10.37
C ILE A 149 -0.54 -0.03 -11.36
N GLY A 150 -0.34 1.29 -11.42
CA GLY A 150 0.67 1.90 -12.29
C GLY A 150 2.10 1.42 -11.98
N VAL A 151 2.43 1.27 -10.69
CA VAL A 151 3.73 0.71 -10.26
C VAL A 151 3.90 -0.72 -10.76
N LEU A 152 2.86 -1.56 -10.66
CA LEU A 152 2.92 -2.94 -11.16
C LEU A 152 3.12 -3.00 -12.68
N TYR A 153 2.46 -2.14 -13.45
CA TYR A 153 2.67 -2.07 -14.91
C TYR A 153 4.08 -1.59 -15.26
N GLN A 154 4.61 -0.62 -14.53
CA GLN A 154 5.97 -0.14 -14.73
C GLN A 154 7.00 -1.23 -14.43
N GLN A 155 6.80 -2.04 -13.38
CA GLN A 155 7.63 -3.22 -13.08
C GLN A 155 7.58 -4.28 -14.19
N GLN A 156 6.47 -4.38 -14.92
CA GLN A 156 6.30 -5.26 -16.08
C GLN A 156 6.77 -4.64 -17.40
N ASN A 157 7.40 -3.46 -17.37
CA ASN A 157 7.83 -2.73 -18.55
C ASN A 157 6.68 -2.41 -19.53
N GLN A 158 5.49 -2.10 -19.00
CA GLN A 158 4.29 -1.70 -19.75
C GLN A 158 4.00 -0.19 -19.53
N PRO A 159 4.78 0.71 -20.14
CA PRO A 159 4.74 2.13 -19.78
C PRO A 159 3.45 2.84 -20.22
N ILE A 160 2.75 2.34 -21.25
CA ILE A 160 1.46 2.91 -21.70
C ILE A 160 0.36 2.62 -20.69
N ASP A 161 0.27 1.38 -20.20
CA ASP A 161 -0.74 1.00 -19.20
C ASP A 161 -0.40 1.61 -17.83
N ALA A 162 0.90 1.75 -17.49
CA ALA A 162 1.35 2.49 -16.31
C ALA A 162 0.94 3.98 -16.39
N LEU A 163 1.11 4.63 -17.55
CA LEU A 163 0.69 6.01 -17.77
C LEU A 163 -0.81 6.15 -17.50
N GLN A 164 -1.64 5.29 -18.08
CA GLN A 164 -3.08 5.36 -17.89
C GLN A 164 -3.47 5.20 -16.41
N ALA A 165 -2.89 4.23 -15.71
CA ALA A 165 -3.16 4.01 -14.29
C ALA A 165 -2.74 5.21 -13.41
N TYR A 166 -1.57 5.81 -13.67
CA TYR A 166 -1.14 7.01 -12.95
C TYR A 166 -2.01 8.23 -13.26
N ILE A 167 -2.48 8.40 -14.50
CA ILE A 167 -3.44 9.45 -14.86
C ILE A 167 -4.75 9.28 -14.11
N CYS A 168 -5.29 8.05 -14.02
CA CYS A 168 -6.47 7.78 -13.20
C CYS A 168 -6.25 8.17 -11.73
N ALA A 169 -5.07 7.89 -11.18
CA ALA A 169 -4.75 8.25 -9.79
C ALA A 169 -4.79 9.78 -9.56
N VAL A 170 -4.16 10.57 -10.42
CA VAL A 170 -4.13 12.04 -10.28
C VAL A 170 -5.44 12.73 -10.69
N GLN A 171 -6.28 12.07 -11.49
CA GLN A 171 -7.66 12.52 -11.74
C GLN A 171 -8.55 12.29 -10.51
N TYR A 172 -8.36 11.17 -9.79
CA TYR A 172 -9.10 10.85 -8.58
C TYR A 172 -8.69 11.76 -7.42
N ASP A 173 -7.38 11.99 -7.23
CA ASP A 173 -6.85 12.95 -6.28
C ASP A 173 -5.77 13.82 -6.93
N LYS A 174 -6.14 15.07 -7.25
CA LYS A 174 -5.24 16.06 -7.88
C LYS A 174 -4.04 16.42 -6.99
N GLY A 175 -4.15 16.23 -5.67
CA GLY A 175 -3.10 16.49 -4.69
C GLY A 175 -2.19 15.29 -4.42
N HIS A 176 -2.40 14.15 -5.10
CA HIS A 176 -1.71 12.91 -4.77
C HIS A 176 -0.22 12.92 -5.15
N THR A 177 0.63 13.35 -4.21
CA THR A 177 2.08 13.53 -4.42
C THR A 177 2.79 12.28 -4.95
N ALA A 178 2.45 11.08 -4.46
CA ALA A 178 3.14 9.85 -4.87
C ALA A 178 2.83 9.46 -6.33
N ALA A 179 1.56 9.51 -6.76
CA ALA A 179 1.14 9.33 -8.14
C ALA A 179 1.82 10.34 -9.09
N TRP A 180 1.86 11.63 -8.73
CA TRP A 180 2.59 12.63 -9.51
C TRP A 180 4.09 12.34 -9.62
N THR A 181 4.70 11.87 -8.53
CA THR A 181 6.12 11.50 -8.51
C THR A 181 6.38 10.28 -9.41
N ASN A 182 5.56 9.24 -9.29
CA ASN A 182 5.69 8.02 -10.09
C ASN A 182 5.44 8.28 -11.58
N LEU A 183 4.47 9.15 -11.92
CA LEU A 183 4.24 9.60 -13.28
C LEU A 183 5.47 10.34 -13.84
N GLY A 184 6.10 11.22 -13.04
CA GLY A 184 7.34 11.88 -13.43
C GLY A 184 8.47 10.87 -13.70
N ILE A 185 8.64 9.89 -12.82
CA ILE A 185 9.64 8.81 -13.00
C ILE A 185 9.37 8.04 -14.29
N LEU A 186 8.11 7.70 -14.57
CA LEU A 186 7.72 7.01 -15.80
C LEU A 186 8.15 7.80 -17.04
N TYR A 187 7.85 9.11 -17.09
CA TYR A 187 8.29 9.97 -18.20
C TYR A 187 9.82 10.07 -18.32
N GLU A 188 10.55 10.11 -17.22
CA GLU A 188 12.02 10.06 -17.25
C GLU A 188 12.53 8.74 -17.83
N THR A 189 11.94 7.61 -17.44
CA THR A 189 12.32 6.29 -18.00
C THR A 189 12.01 6.17 -19.49
N CYS A 190 11.02 6.92 -19.98
CA CYS A 190 10.69 7.03 -21.41
C CYS A 190 11.41 8.19 -22.11
N ASN A 191 12.44 8.78 -21.48
CA ASN A 191 13.27 9.84 -22.04
C ASN A 191 12.46 11.09 -22.46
N GLN A 192 11.44 11.44 -21.68
CA GLN A 192 10.60 12.64 -21.86
C GLN A 192 10.74 13.60 -20.65
N PRO A 193 11.90 14.28 -20.52
CA PRO A 193 12.22 15.10 -19.35
C PRO A 193 11.32 16.34 -19.18
N ARG A 194 10.71 16.84 -20.27
CA ARG A 194 9.78 17.98 -20.21
C ARG A 194 8.48 17.62 -19.48
N ASP A 195 7.86 16.51 -19.85
CA ASP A 195 6.65 15.99 -19.20
C ASP A 195 6.94 15.56 -17.77
N ALA A 196 8.10 14.93 -17.52
CA ALA A 196 8.54 14.56 -16.18
C ALA A 196 8.66 15.78 -15.24
N LEU A 197 9.27 16.87 -15.72
CA LEU A 197 9.40 18.11 -14.95
C LEU A 197 8.03 18.67 -14.57
N ALA A 198 7.06 18.68 -15.49
CA ALA A 198 5.69 19.12 -15.20
C ALA A 198 5.03 18.28 -14.09
N CYS A 199 5.19 16.96 -14.14
CA CYS A 199 4.69 16.03 -13.12
C CYS A 199 5.31 16.30 -11.74
N TYR A 200 6.63 16.48 -11.67
CA TYR A 200 7.32 16.79 -10.41
C TYR A 200 6.93 18.15 -9.85
N MET A 201 6.72 19.15 -10.71
CA MET A 201 6.20 20.45 -10.28
C MET A 201 4.80 20.30 -9.68
N ASN A 202 3.91 19.49 -10.26
CA ASN A 202 2.59 19.22 -9.68
C ASN A 202 2.67 18.45 -8.35
N ALA A 203 3.60 17.49 -8.22
CA ALA A 203 3.82 16.77 -6.96
C ALA A 203 4.17 17.71 -5.78
N THR A 204 4.92 18.79 -6.04
CA THR A 204 5.28 19.79 -5.01
C THR A 204 4.12 20.73 -4.64
N ARG A 205 3.26 21.07 -5.61
CA ARG A 205 2.13 22.00 -5.42
C ARG A 205 1.02 21.45 -4.53
N GLY A 206 0.75 20.15 -4.57
CA GLY A 206 -0.34 19.53 -3.81
C GLY A 206 -0.07 19.33 -2.31
N SER A 207 1.06 19.82 -1.77
CA SER A 207 1.56 19.35 -0.49
C SER A 207 0.90 20.00 0.74
N ASN A 208 0.06 19.21 1.41
CA ASN A 208 -0.19 19.29 2.86
C ASN A 208 0.53 18.14 3.62
N LYS A 209 1.36 17.36 2.91
CA LYS A 209 2.13 16.20 3.38
C LYS A 209 3.62 16.38 3.00
N PRO A 210 4.58 15.76 3.73
CA PRO A 210 6.00 15.92 3.43
C PRO A 210 6.33 15.42 2.03
N VAL A 211 6.84 16.32 1.18
CA VAL A 211 7.32 16.02 -0.17
C VAL A 211 8.61 15.20 -0.06
N ASN A 212 8.81 14.26 -0.99
CA ASN A 212 10.08 13.53 -1.10
C ASN A 212 11.25 14.53 -1.20
N PRO A 213 12.23 14.50 -0.27
CA PRO A 213 13.33 15.47 -0.24
C PRO A 213 14.19 15.43 -1.52
N ASN A 214 14.17 14.30 -2.24
CA ASN A 214 14.91 14.13 -3.49
C ASN A 214 14.23 14.78 -4.70
N LEU A 215 13.00 15.26 -4.58
CA LEU A 215 12.26 15.84 -5.70
C LEU A 215 12.79 17.22 -6.10
N ALA A 216 13.07 18.08 -5.11
CA ALA A 216 13.60 19.41 -5.34
C ALA A 216 14.94 19.45 -6.10
N PRO A 217 15.97 18.65 -5.72
CA PRO A 217 17.20 18.59 -6.50
C PRO A 217 16.97 17.97 -7.89
N ARG A 218 16.06 16.99 -8.03
CA ARG A 218 15.74 16.40 -9.33
C ARG A 218 15.09 17.40 -10.29
N ILE A 219 14.15 18.22 -9.80
CA ILE A 219 13.52 19.32 -10.55
C ILE A 219 14.59 20.30 -11.05
N LYS A 220 15.51 20.74 -10.18
CA LYS A 220 16.60 21.66 -10.57
C LYS A 220 17.51 21.04 -11.64
N PHE A 221 17.86 19.77 -11.48
CA PHE A 221 18.65 19.04 -12.47
C PHE A 221 17.97 19.01 -13.85
N LEU A 222 16.67 18.67 -13.89
CA LEU A 222 15.89 18.63 -15.13
C LEU A 222 15.75 20.02 -15.77
N GLN A 223 15.55 21.07 -14.98
CA GLN A 223 15.50 22.45 -15.47
C GLN A 223 16.82 22.85 -16.14
N GLN A 224 17.95 22.57 -15.51
CA GLN A 224 19.28 22.85 -16.07
C GLN A 224 19.54 22.04 -17.34
N GLN A 225 19.19 20.75 -17.33
CA GLN A 225 19.33 19.88 -18.49
C GLN A 225 18.53 20.40 -19.69
N LEU A 226 17.30 20.86 -19.46
CA LEU A 226 16.44 21.42 -20.50
C LEU A 226 16.89 22.81 -20.97
N ALA A 227 17.47 23.62 -20.10
CA ALA A 227 18.04 24.92 -20.45
C ALA A 227 19.33 24.80 -21.28
N ASN A 228 20.14 23.77 -21.02
CA ASN A 228 21.39 23.49 -21.72
C ASN A 228 21.21 22.61 -22.98
N ALA A 229 19.98 22.15 -23.26
CA ALA A 229 19.72 21.33 -24.43
C ALA A 229 19.90 22.16 -25.71
N PRO A 230 20.64 21.67 -26.72
CA PRO A 230 20.76 22.37 -28.00
C PRO A 230 19.37 22.56 -28.61
N MET A 231 19.18 23.68 -29.33
CA MET A 231 17.94 23.99 -30.05
C MET A 231 17.46 22.75 -30.81
N PRO A 232 16.15 22.41 -30.76
CA PRO A 232 15.65 21.15 -31.27
C PRO A 232 16.04 21.01 -32.75
N SER A 233 17.02 20.16 -33.03
CA SER A 233 17.29 19.68 -34.38
C SER A 233 16.07 18.86 -34.81
N ALA A 234 15.60 19.08 -36.03
CA ALA A 234 14.33 18.59 -36.59
C ALA A 234 14.17 17.05 -36.62
N VAL A 235 15.10 16.30 -36.05
CA VAL A 235 14.98 14.86 -35.80
C VAL A 235 14.32 14.68 -34.43
N ASN A 236 13.03 14.98 -34.36
CA ASN A 236 12.20 14.59 -33.21
C ASN A 236 12.24 13.06 -33.09
N LYS A 237 12.94 12.54 -32.08
CA LYS A 237 12.78 11.13 -31.70
C LYS A 237 11.28 10.89 -31.43
N PRO A 238 10.71 9.78 -31.92
CA PRO A 238 9.30 9.49 -31.69
C PRO A 238 9.04 9.42 -30.17
N ARG A 239 8.03 10.16 -29.72
CA ARG A 239 7.60 10.16 -28.32
C ARG A 239 7.10 8.77 -27.96
N GLN A 240 7.67 8.18 -26.90
CA GLN A 240 7.28 6.84 -26.45
C GLN A 240 5.93 6.85 -25.71
N LEU A 241 5.63 7.95 -25.01
CA LEU A 241 4.35 8.17 -24.34
C LEU A 241 3.69 9.46 -24.82
N LEU A 242 2.37 9.51 -24.67
CA LEU A 242 1.58 10.73 -24.84
C LEU A 242 1.98 11.78 -23.80
N SER A 243 1.85 13.06 -24.14
CA SER A 243 2.04 14.13 -23.16
C SER A 243 1.02 14.01 -22.04
N ILE A 244 1.32 14.64 -20.91
CA ILE A 244 0.40 14.65 -19.77
C ILE A 244 -0.98 15.21 -20.14
N GLU A 245 -1.03 16.27 -20.96
CA GLU A 245 -2.26 16.91 -21.41
C GLU A 245 -3.06 16.03 -22.38
N GLU A 246 -2.36 15.32 -23.27
CA GLU A 246 -2.96 14.36 -24.18
C GLU A 246 -3.55 13.17 -23.40
N ALA A 247 -2.79 12.61 -22.47
CA ALA A 247 -3.19 11.46 -21.65
C ALA A 247 -4.34 11.81 -20.70
N TRP A 248 -4.40 13.04 -20.20
CA TRP A 248 -5.47 13.53 -19.33
C TRP A 248 -6.85 13.49 -20.00
N ASN A 249 -6.89 13.66 -21.33
CA ASN A 249 -8.14 13.71 -22.10
C ASN A 249 -8.57 12.34 -22.64
N LEU A 250 -7.80 11.28 -22.38
CA LEU A 250 -8.21 9.93 -22.75
C LEU A 250 -9.33 9.45 -21.82
N PRO A 251 -10.35 8.76 -22.36
CA PRO A 251 -11.33 8.11 -21.50
C PRO A 251 -10.59 7.10 -20.61
N VAL A 252 -10.97 7.04 -19.33
CA VAL A 252 -10.48 6.01 -18.41
C VAL A 252 -10.91 4.67 -18.98
N THR A 253 -9.99 3.99 -19.68
CA THR A 253 -10.34 2.76 -20.37
C THR A 253 -10.56 1.66 -19.34
N THR A 254 -11.80 1.20 -19.25
CA THR A 254 -12.13 -0.08 -18.60
C THR A 254 -11.41 -1.26 -19.27
N ASP A 255 -10.85 -1.07 -20.47
CA ASP A 255 -10.11 -2.05 -21.27
C ASP A 255 -8.68 -2.37 -20.81
N MET A 256 -8.15 -1.72 -19.77
CA MET A 256 -7.01 -2.29 -19.02
C MET A 256 -7.31 -3.72 -18.51
N SER A 257 -8.60 -4.07 -18.48
CA SER A 257 -9.16 -5.38 -18.16
C SER A 257 -8.75 -6.56 -19.06
N ASN A 258 -8.57 -6.35 -20.37
CA ASN A 258 -8.46 -7.45 -21.34
C ASN A 258 -7.03 -7.76 -21.78
N ARG A 259 -6.11 -6.79 -21.74
CA ARG A 259 -4.74 -6.97 -22.26
C ARG A 259 -3.91 -7.97 -21.47
N GLN A 260 -4.13 -8.08 -20.16
CA GLN A 260 -3.34 -8.97 -19.30
C GLN A 260 -3.88 -10.41 -19.25
N GLN A 261 -5.18 -10.61 -19.46
CA GLN A 261 -5.74 -11.96 -19.66
C GLN A 261 -5.21 -12.60 -20.95
N GLY A 262 -5.05 -11.81 -22.02
CA GLY A 262 -4.45 -12.28 -23.28
C GLY A 262 -2.97 -12.67 -23.17
N GLN A 263 -2.17 -11.92 -22.39
CA GLN A 263 -0.74 -12.23 -22.21
C GLN A 263 -0.49 -13.48 -21.33
N SER A 264 -1.41 -13.79 -20.41
CA SER A 264 -1.33 -15.00 -19.58
C SER A 264 -1.70 -16.28 -20.35
N GLN A 265 -2.53 -16.17 -21.39
CA GLN A 265 -2.89 -17.30 -22.26
C GLN A 265 -1.88 -17.55 -23.39
N GLY A 266 -1.01 -16.58 -23.70
CA GLY A 266 -0.01 -16.68 -24.77
C GLY A 266 1.13 -17.69 -24.53
N GLN A 267 1.24 -18.29 -23.34
CA GLN A 267 2.24 -19.33 -23.02
C GLN A 267 1.68 -20.76 -22.98
N GLN A 268 0.41 -21.00 -23.37
CA GLN A 268 -0.17 -22.36 -23.34
C GLN A 268 -0.85 -22.84 -24.64
N VAL A 269 -0.79 -22.10 -25.75
CA VAL A 269 -1.46 -22.54 -26.98
C VAL A 269 -0.50 -23.26 -27.94
N SER A 270 -0.17 -24.50 -27.61
CA SER A 270 0.17 -25.53 -28.60
C SER A 270 -0.29 -26.90 -28.08
N GLY A 271 -1.57 -27.21 -28.27
CA GLY A 271 -2.14 -28.50 -27.91
C GLY A 271 -3.62 -28.55 -28.29
N GLN A 272 -3.97 -29.47 -29.17
CA GLN A 272 -5.28 -29.61 -29.81
C GLN A 272 -6.44 -29.86 -28.85
N GLN A 273 -7.61 -29.46 -29.33
CA GLN A 273 -8.97 -29.81 -28.90
C GLN A 273 -9.15 -31.22 -28.32
N ARG A 274 -9.88 -31.31 -27.19
CA ARG A 274 -11.10 -32.14 -27.06
C ARG A 274 -11.88 -31.80 -25.79
N SER A 275 -13.20 -31.77 -25.94
CA SER A 275 -14.23 -31.66 -24.91
C SER A 275 -14.26 -32.84 -23.94
N ILE A 276 -14.72 -32.63 -22.69
CA ILE A 276 -15.80 -33.35 -21.96
C ILE A 276 -15.85 -32.84 -20.49
N ALA A 277 -17.02 -32.97 -19.87
CA ALA A 277 -17.54 -32.36 -18.65
C ALA A 277 -17.05 -32.92 -17.28
N ALA A 278 -17.38 -32.13 -16.24
CA ALA A 278 -17.73 -32.48 -14.84
C ALA A 278 -16.63 -32.95 -13.85
N GLY A 279 -16.71 -32.39 -12.62
CA GLY A 279 -16.41 -33.12 -11.38
C GLY A 279 -15.13 -32.73 -10.60
N ALA A 280 -15.35 -32.03 -9.49
CA ALA A 280 -14.71 -32.14 -8.17
C ALA A 280 -13.20 -32.48 -7.98
N SER A 281 -12.57 -31.66 -7.12
CA SER A 281 -11.55 -32.02 -6.10
C SER A 281 -10.27 -32.78 -6.51
N ASN A 282 -9.12 -32.12 -6.44
CA ASN A 282 -8.07 -32.44 -5.46
C ASN A 282 -6.82 -31.55 -5.62
N PHE A 283 -6.40 -31.01 -4.48
CA PHE A 283 -5.08 -30.45 -4.23
C PHE A 283 -4.07 -31.60 -4.12
N GLN A 284 -3.03 -31.64 -4.96
CA GLN A 284 -1.72 -32.18 -4.54
C GLN A 284 -0.58 -31.88 -5.54
N LYS A 285 0.45 -31.23 -4.98
CA LYS A 285 1.90 -31.41 -5.19
C LYS A 285 2.42 -31.61 -6.62
N TYR A 286 3.15 -30.61 -7.12
CA TYR A 286 4.42 -30.84 -7.80
C TYR A 286 5.46 -29.84 -7.32
N GLY A 287 6.54 -30.36 -6.74
CA GLY A 287 7.80 -29.64 -6.60
C GLY A 287 8.65 -29.90 -7.85
N GLN A 288 9.26 -28.86 -8.39
CA GLN A 288 10.45 -28.97 -9.21
C GLN A 288 11.40 -27.83 -8.90
N GLN A 289 12.63 -28.22 -8.57
CA GLN A 289 13.80 -27.39 -8.38
C GLN A 289 14.20 -26.72 -9.70
N PHE A 290 14.45 -25.42 -9.66
CA PHE A 290 15.37 -24.76 -10.60
C PHE A 290 16.31 -23.85 -9.80
N GLY A 291 17.61 -24.12 -9.96
CA GLY A 291 18.72 -23.35 -9.40
C GLY A 291 18.92 -22.00 -10.09
N PRO A 292 19.89 -21.18 -9.60
CA PRO A 292 19.81 -19.73 -9.69
C PRO A 292 20.41 -19.21 -11.01
N ALA A 293 19.65 -18.37 -11.71
CA ALA A 293 20.18 -17.50 -12.76
C ALA A 293 20.23 -16.08 -12.21
N GLY A 294 21.44 -15.63 -11.88
CA GLY A 294 21.71 -14.27 -11.44
C GLY A 294 21.56 -13.26 -12.59
N SER A 295 20.71 -12.26 -12.38
CA SER A 295 20.86 -10.95 -12.99
C SER A 295 20.33 -9.91 -12.00
N ALA A 296 21.26 -9.20 -11.38
CA ALA A 296 20.97 -8.15 -10.41
C ALA A 296 20.40 -6.94 -11.16
N GLY A 297 19.08 -6.77 -11.07
CA GLY A 297 18.41 -5.51 -11.40
C GLY A 297 18.78 -4.43 -10.36
N PRO A 298 18.73 -3.14 -10.73
CA PRO A 298 19.07 -2.06 -9.81
C PRO A 298 18.13 -2.07 -8.60
N PRO A 299 18.64 -1.84 -7.38
CA PRO A 299 17.82 -1.86 -6.17
C PRO A 299 16.77 -0.74 -6.21
N PRO A 300 15.60 -0.95 -5.57
CA PRO A 300 14.56 0.08 -5.50
C PRO A 300 15.11 1.36 -4.85
N PRO A 301 14.79 2.56 -5.38
CA PRO A 301 15.30 3.80 -4.81
C PRO A 301 14.51 4.18 -3.55
N TYR A 302 15.07 3.74 -2.42
CA TYR A 302 15.15 4.38 -1.10
C TYR A 302 14.27 3.86 0.06
N PRO A 303 14.85 3.89 1.30
CA PRO A 303 14.43 3.10 2.45
C PRO A 303 13.34 3.79 3.29
N ALA A 304 12.73 2.98 4.15
CA ALA A 304 11.92 3.43 5.27
C ALA A 304 12.67 4.50 6.10
N SER A 305 12.02 5.63 6.32
CA SER A 305 12.40 6.58 7.37
C SER A 305 12.34 5.89 8.72
N GLY A 306 13.45 5.85 9.46
CA GLY A 306 13.45 5.25 10.79
C GLY A 306 14.79 5.27 11.52
N ASN A 307 15.10 6.44 12.09
CA ASN A 307 15.95 6.68 13.27
C ASN A 307 17.48 6.51 13.17
N ASP A 308 18.13 7.67 13.05
CA ASP A 308 19.39 7.96 13.73
C ASP A 308 19.25 7.75 15.25
N ALA A 309 19.74 6.60 15.73
CA ALA A 309 20.13 6.44 17.12
C ALA A 309 21.65 6.23 17.15
N LYS A 310 22.34 7.26 17.63
CA LYS A 310 23.78 7.28 17.90
C LYS A 310 24.20 6.01 18.64
N ARG A 311 25.14 5.29 18.03
CA ARG A 311 25.80 4.10 18.58
C ARG A 311 26.76 4.54 19.70
N PHE A 312 26.30 4.54 20.95
CA PHE A 312 27.19 4.50 22.12
C PHE A 312 27.48 3.04 22.47
N LYS A 313 28.77 2.69 22.58
CA LYS A 313 29.23 1.41 23.13
C LYS A 313 29.09 1.43 24.67
N PRO A 314 28.71 0.31 25.32
CA PRO A 314 28.98 0.11 26.73
C PRO A 314 30.14 -0.87 26.91
N ASP A 315 31.19 -0.46 27.63
CA ASP A 315 32.08 -1.40 28.33
C ASP A 315 32.37 -0.83 29.73
N LEU A 316 31.75 -1.49 30.70
CA LEU A 316 32.23 -1.92 32.03
C LEU A 316 33.08 -1.01 32.95
N ALA A 317 32.56 -0.91 34.19
CA ALA A 317 33.23 -0.96 35.50
C ALA A 317 33.59 0.34 36.25
N GLY A 318 33.30 0.33 37.57
CA GLY A 318 33.76 1.29 38.59
C GLY A 318 32.64 2.19 39.11
N ASP A 319 31.84 1.80 40.10
CA ASP A 319 32.11 1.89 41.55
C ASP A 319 32.01 3.33 42.11
N GLN A 320 31.38 3.42 43.28
CA GLN A 320 31.37 4.53 44.26
C GLN A 320 30.33 5.68 44.20
N GLN A 321 29.46 5.62 45.22
CA GLN A 321 29.08 6.68 46.17
C GLN A 321 27.88 7.62 45.88
N ARG A 322 26.87 7.48 46.76
CA ARG A 322 25.83 8.49 47.09
C ARG A 322 26.48 9.78 47.65
N PRO A 323 25.80 10.94 47.59
CA PRO A 323 24.92 11.40 48.71
C PRO A 323 23.59 12.02 48.21
N HIS A 324 22.43 11.80 48.83
CA HIS A 324 21.82 12.39 50.06
C HIS A 324 21.32 13.86 49.93
N PHE A 325 20.02 14.04 50.23
CA PHE A 325 19.25 15.26 50.63
C PHE A 325 18.83 16.28 49.53
N TYR A 326 17.70 17.01 49.58
CA TYR A 326 16.58 17.23 50.53
C TYR A 326 15.33 17.72 49.75
N LEU A 327 14.14 17.58 50.36
CA LEU A 327 12.91 18.32 50.06
C LEU A 327 13.10 19.85 50.07
N ASN A 328 12.38 20.59 49.22
CA ASN A 328 11.37 21.57 49.67
C ASN A 328 10.65 22.30 48.52
N GLN A 329 9.32 22.39 48.72
CA GLN A 329 8.30 23.29 48.13
C GLN A 329 8.00 23.17 46.63
#